data_AF-A0A642H6B3-F1
#
_entry.id   AF-A0A642H6B3-F1
#
_cell.length_a   1.000
_cell.length_b   1.000
_cell.length_c   1.000
_cell.angle_alpha   90.00
_cell.angle_beta   90.00
_cell.angle_gamma   90.00
#
_symmetry.space_group_name_H-M   'P 1'
#
loop_
_entity.id
_entity.type
_entity.pdbx_description
1 polymer ?
#
loop_
_entity_poly.entity_id
_entity_poly.type
_entity_poly.pdbx_seq_one_letter_code
_entity_poly.pdbx_strand_id
1 'polypeptide(L)'
;NVRYNLQQSYLYVTYGKLWGHNKLDISKSPLFCIDENSNHITDIVGLPIDLLPMDDLQSISELLGDYASYGGDLTMASFANGGKFYTAINSPSLWRFENDIRLKQTFNDTIYTLSDSKIKPYLIFELGDWAWQYQDRLEEGGCEKKIMIDYALENERCIYFHFHTGFYTKNRQAFCGLYYKADHRVVLMCGDRLLDTVNRQSLRVRGVSSDGCFIALLQPDELCDEVKKKTGSKEEDNPIVVILE
;
A
#
# COMPACT_ATOMS: atom_id res chain seq x y z
N ASN A 1 10.52 -26.18 -12.78
CA ASN A 1 11.17 -25.19 -11.92
C ASN A 1 10.34 -23.91 -11.92
N VAL A 2 9.55 -23.71 -10.87
CA VAL A 2 8.86 -22.44 -10.63
C VAL A 2 9.93 -21.45 -10.17
N ARG A 3 10.09 -20.33 -10.87
CA ARG A 3 11.02 -19.26 -10.50
C ARG A 3 10.19 -18.11 -9.93
N TYR A 4 10.22 -17.93 -8.62
CA TYR A 4 9.62 -16.77 -7.97
C TYR A 4 10.58 -15.59 -8.09
N ASN A 5 10.13 -14.46 -8.64
CA ASN A 5 10.90 -13.22 -8.59
C ASN A 5 10.65 -12.53 -7.24
N LEU A 6 11.54 -12.79 -6.27
CA LEU A 6 11.40 -12.28 -4.90
C LEU A 6 11.64 -10.77 -4.77
N GLN A 7 12.24 -10.10 -5.78
CA GLN A 7 12.45 -8.65 -5.74
C GLN A 7 11.13 -7.86 -5.69
N GLN A 8 10.02 -8.50 -6.04
CA GLN A 8 8.68 -7.88 -6.11
C GLN A 8 7.72 -8.52 -5.11
N SER A 9 8.26 -9.28 -4.15
CA SER A 9 7.51 -10.01 -3.14
C SER A 9 7.61 -9.33 -1.77
N TYR A 10 6.48 -9.25 -1.08
CA TYR A 10 6.45 -8.93 0.34
C TYR A 10 6.56 -10.22 1.12
N LEU A 11 7.50 -10.24 2.06
CA LEU A 11 7.77 -11.37 2.93
C LEU A 11 7.50 -10.93 4.36
N TYR A 12 6.73 -11.74 5.08
CA TYR A 12 6.44 -11.50 6.49
C TYR A 12 6.74 -12.76 7.31
N VAL A 13 7.63 -12.64 8.28
CA VAL A 13 8.04 -13.76 9.13
C VAL A 13 7.27 -13.74 10.44
N THR A 14 6.69 -14.88 10.78
CA THR A 14 6.07 -15.18 12.08
C THR A 14 6.73 -16.42 12.68
N TYR A 15 6.48 -16.70 13.96
CA TYR A 15 7.01 -17.90 14.62
C TYR A 15 6.66 -19.18 13.84
N GLY A 16 7.66 -19.75 13.15
CA GLY A 16 7.54 -21.01 12.40
C GLY A 16 6.97 -20.89 11.00
N LYS A 17 6.62 -19.69 10.52
CA LYS A 17 6.00 -19.49 9.19
C LYS A 17 6.47 -18.21 8.51
N LEU A 18 6.80 -18.33 7.22
CA LEU A 18 7.05 -17.23 6.30
C LEU A 18 5.85 -17.06 5.35
N TRP A 19 5.23 -15.90 5.37
CA TRP A 19 4.15 -15.52 4.45
C TRP A 19 4.71 -14.70 3.31
N GLY A 20 4.26 -14.97 2.09
CA GLY A 20 4.75 -14.30 0.90
C GLY A 20 3.63 -13.85 -0.03
N HIS A 21 3.75 -12.63 -0.54
CA HIS A 21 2.89 -12.09 -1.59
C HIS A 21 3.73 -11.49 -2.72
N ASN A 22 3.73 -12.14 -3.88
CA ASN A 22 4.29 -11.60 -5.12
C ASN A 22 3.27 -10.66 -5.78
N LYS A 23 3.60 -9.37 -5.87
CA LYS A 23 2.73 -8.36 -6.46
C LYS A 23 2.63 -8.41 -7.98
N LEU A 24 3.63 -9.01 -8.63
CA LEU A 24 3.69 -9.20 -10.06
C LEU A 24 3.50 -10.70 -10.33
N ASP A 25 2.25 -11.15 -10.38
CA ASP A 25 1.98 -12.52 -10.78
C ASP A 25 2.21 -12.68 -12.29
N ILE A 26 3.22 -13.49 -12.60
CA ILE A 26 3.65 -13.82 -13.96
C ILE A 26 3.70 -15.33 -14.20
N SER A 27 3.32 -16.17 -13.23
CA SER A 27 3.36 -17.64 -13.46
C SER A 27 2.47 -18.51 -12.58
N LYS A 28 2.28 -18.19 -11.29
CA LYS A 28 1.64 -19.07 -10.28
C LYS A 28 1.19 -18.25 -9.07
N SER A 29 0.32 -18.85 -8.24
CA SER A 29 -0.26 -18.27 -7.03
C SER A 29 0.61 -17.17 -6.41
N PRO A 30 0.14 -15.91 -6.40
CA PRO A 30 0.93 -14.80 -5.88
C PRO A 30 1.09 -14.89 -4.36
N LEU A 31 0.28 -15.70 -3.69
CA LEU A 31 0.19 -15.78 -2.25
C LEU A 31 0.54 -17.18 -1.76
N PHE A 32 1.45 -17.26 -0.79
CA PHE A 32 1.95 -18.53 -0.27
C PHE A 32 2.36 -18.40 1.20
N CYS A 33 2.44 -19.55 1.87
CA CYS A 33 3.04 -19.71 3.19
C CYS A 33 4.09 -20.81 3.12
N ILE A 34 5.23 -20.60 3.80
CA ILE A 34 6.27 -21.60 3.99
C ILE A 34 6.32 -21.95 5.46
N ASP A 35 6.15 -23.23 5.78
CA ASP A 35 6.39 -23.75 7.13
C ASP A 35 7.90 -23.93 7.33
N GLU A 36 8.48 -23.25 8.32
CA GLU A 36 9.94 -23.20 8.51
C GLU A 36 10.53 -24.56 8.94
N ASN A 37 9.74 -25.40 9.60
CA ASN A 37 10.21 -26.71 10.10
C ASN A 37 10.29 -27.74 8.98
N SER A 38 9.30 -27.75 8.09
CA SER A 38 9.17 -28.72 7.00
C SER A 38 9.70 -28.21 5.66
N ASN A 39 9.91 -26.89 5.52
CA ASN A 39 10.12 -26.19 4.24
C ASN A 39 9.01 -26.46 3.22
N HIS A 40 7.81 -26.85 3.68
CA HIS A 40 6.67 -27.07 2.82
C HIS A 40 6.07 -25.72 2.41
N ILE A 41 5.83 -25.55 1.11
CA ILE A 41 5.18 -24.36 0.56
C ILE A 41 3.72 -24.69 0.28
N THR A 42 2.82 -23.92 0.90
CA THR A 42 1.38 -24.00 0.68
C THR A 42 0.92 -22.78 -0.10
N ASP A 43 0.31 -22.99 -1.26
CA ASP A 43 -0.37 -21.92 -2.00
C ASP A 43 -1.65 -21.49 -1.26
N ILE A 44 -1.88 -20.19 -1.14
CA ILE A 44 -3.07 -19.62 -0.51
C ILE A 44 -4.01 -19.14 -1.60
N VAL A 45 -5.21 -19.71 -1.66
CA VAL A 45 -6.18 -19.44 -2.73
C VAL A 45 -7.22 -18.39 -2.33
N GLY A 46 -7.91 -17.84 -3.33
CA GLY A 46 -9.08 -16.97 -3.17
C GLY A 46 -8.85 -15.51 -3.53
N LEU A 47 -7.61 -15.11 -3.82
CA LEU A 47 -7.31 -13.78 -4.31
C LEU A 47 -7.67 -13.67 -5.81
N PRO A 48 -8.32 -12.59 -6.27
CA PRO A 48 -8.47 -12.32 -7.70
C PRO A 48 -7.09 -12.26 -8.37
N ILE A 49 -6.89 -13.13 -9.36
CA ILE A 49 -5.63 -13.24 -10.08
C ILE A 49 -5.89 -13.36 -11.56
N ASP A 50 -5.12 -12.59 -12.32
CA ASP A 50 -5.03 -12.62 -13.77
C ASP A 50 -3.56 -12.36 -14.08
N LEU A 51 -2.99 -13.21 -14.92
CA LEU A 51 -1.60 -13.08 -15.33
C LEU A 51 -1.40 -11.78 -16.13
N LEU A 52 -0.27 -11.12 -15.90
CA LEU A 52 0.15 -10.04 -16.79
C LEU A 52 0.48 -10.63 -18.17
N PRO A 53 0.08 -9.97 -19.28
CA PRO A 53 0.35 -10.44 -20.63
C PRO A 53 1.82 -10.18 -20.98
N MET A 54 2.72 -11.00 -20.44
CA MET A 54 4.17 -10.79 -20.54
C MET A 54 4.70 -10.85 -21.98
N ASP A 55 4.02 -11.57 -22.87
CA ASP A 55 4.34 -11.60 -24.30
C ASP A 55 4.12 -10.23 -24.98
N ASP A 56 3.23 -9.41 -24.42
CA ASP A 56 2.95 -8.06 -24.89
C ASP A 56 3.80 -7.00 -24.15
N LEU A 57 4.68 -7.37 -23.23
CA LEU A 57 5.46 -6.39 -22.46
C LEU A 57 6.37 -5.58 -23.38
N GLN A 58 6.15 -4.26 -23.43
CA GLN A 58 6.97 -3.34 -24.21
C GLN A 58 8.08 -2.69 -23.40
N SER A 59 7.78 -2.27 -22.17
CA SER A 59 8.74 -1.58 -21.32
C SER A 59 8.40 -1.69 -19.84
N ILE A 60 9.44 -1.56 -19.01
CA ILE A 60 9.34 -1.38 -17.57
C ILE A 60 10.08 -0.08 -17.25
N SER A 61 9.42 0.81 -16.50
CA SER A 61 9.98 2.08 -16.06
C SER A 61 9.85 2.24 -14.55
N GLU A 62 10.90 2.73 -13.92
CA GLU A 62 10.85 3.23 -12.55
C GLU A 62 10.42 4.69 -12.59
N LEU A 63 9.29 4.99 -11.96
CA LEU A 63 8.75 6.32 -11.83
C LEU A 63 9.20 6.88 -10.48
N LEU A 64 10.32 7.60 -10.51
CA LEU A 64 10.84 8.40 -9.39
C LEU A 64 10.16 9.78 -9.39
N GLY A 65 9.85 10.35 -8.23
CA GLY A 65 9.25 11.70 -8.11
C GLY A 65 7.94 11.72 -7.29
N ASP A 66 7.04 12.69 -7.49
CA ASP A 66 5.81 12.94 -6.69
C ASP A 66 4.82 11.75 -6.55
N TYR A 67 5.04 10.63 -7.22
CA TYR A 67 4.38 9.35 -6.91
C TYR A 67 4.91 8.72 -5.61
N ALA A 68 6.18 8.97 -5.30
CA ALA A 68 6.97 8.53 -4.16
C ALA A 68 6.72 9.38 -2.91
N SER A 69 5.50 9.91 -2.76
CA SER A 69 5.06 10.45 -1.48
C SER A 69 5.39 9.48 -0.33
N TYR A 70 5.40 8.17 -0.59
CA TYR A 70 5.69 7.11 0.38
C TYR A 70 7.17 6.71 0.50
N GLY A 71 8.10 7.38 -0.18
CA GLY A 71 9.54 7.09 -0.05
C GLY A 71 9.92 5.78 -0.74
N GLY A 72 9.30 5.51 -1.88
CA GLY A 72 9.60 4.31 -2.65
C GLY A 72 9.24 4.40 -4.11
N ASP A 73 9.74 3.41 -4.83
CA ASP A 73 9.70 3.37 -6.28
C ASP A 73 8.33 2.86 -6.74
N LEU A 74 7.75 3.56 -7.72
CA LEU A 74 6.60 3.08 -8.45
C LEU A 74 7.09 2.48 -9.75
N THR A 75 6.86 1.18 -9.94
CA THR A 75 7.18 0.53 -11.21
C THR A 75 5.96 0.56 -12.11
N MET A 76 6.16 0.98 -13.35
CA MET A 76 5.16 0.90 -14.41
C MET A 76 5.61 -0.10 -15.48
N ALA A 77 4.76 -1.06 -15.79
CA ALA A 77 4.86 -1.90 -16.98
C ALA A 77 3.91 -1.39 -18.06
N SER A 78 4.40 -1.27 -19.30
CA SER A 78 3.58 -0.92 -20.47
C SER A 78 3.50 -2.11 -21.43
N PHE A 79 2.31 -2.34 -21.98
CA PHE A 79 2.02 -3.47 -22.86
C PHE A 79 1.66 -3.01 -24.28
N ALA A 80 1.86 -3.88 -25.26
CA ALA A 80 1.71 -3.56 -26.68
C ALA A 80 0.27 -3.27 -27.11
N ASN A 81 -0.69 -3.80 -26.35
CA ASN A 81 -2.11 -3.48 -26.49
C ASN A 81 -2.49 -2.09 -25.92
N GLY A 82 -1.52 -1.32 -25.42
CA GLY A 82 -1.73 -0.01 -24.78
C GLY A 82 -2.03 -0.09 -23.28
N GLY A 83 -2.14 -1.30 -22.72
CA GLY A 83 -2.37 -1.50 -21.30
C GLY A 83 -1.18 -1.03 -20.46
N LYS A 84 -1.45 -0.62 -19.21
CA LYS A 84 -0.43 -0.22 -18.25
C LYS A 84 -0.71 -0.88 -16.90
N PHE A 85 0.35 -1.25 -16.19
CA PHE A 85 0.23 -1.78 -14.82
C PHE A 85 1.21 -1.07 -13.91
N TYR A 86 0.75 -0.67 -12.73
CA TYR A 86 1.61 -0.01 -11.75
C TYR A 86 1.59 -0.76 -10.42
N THR A 87 2.75 -0.82 -9.79
CA THR A 87 2.90 -1.35 -8.44
C THR A 87 3.86 -0.48 -7.64
N ALA A 88 3.44 -0.11 -6.44
CA ALA A 88 4.33 0.56 -5.49
C ALA A 88 5.20 -0.51 -4.82
N ILE A 89 6.52 -0.47 -5.07
CA ILE A 89 7.44 -1.49 -4.55
C ILE A 89 7.48 -1.43 -3.03
N ASN A 90 7.48 -0.24 -2.41
CA ASN A 90 7.62 -0.06 -0.95
C ASN A 90 6.29 0.08 -0.17
N SER A 91 5.15 -0.19 -0.82
CA SER A 91 3.86 -0.25 -0.12
C SER A 91 3.63 -1.62 0.52
N PRO A 92 3.46 -1.77 1.84
CA PRO A 92 3.20 -3.06 2.46
C PRO A 92 1.89 -3.65 1.94
N SER A 93 1.98 -4.79 1.24
CA SER A 93 0.80 -5.59 0.91
C SER A 93 0.49 -6.63 1.97
N LEU A 94 1.46 -6.95 2.83
CA LEU A 94 1.30 -7.84 3.97
C LEU A 94 1.73 -7.13 5.25
N TRP A 95 0.96 -7.29 6.31
CA TRP A 95 1.34 -6.86 7.66
C TRP A 95 0.72 -7.79 8.71
N ARG A 96 1.27 -7.76 9.92
CA ARG A 96 0.67 -8.43 11.07
C ARG A 96 -0.12 -7.42 11.88
N PHE A 97 -1.31 -7.82 12.30
CA PHE A 97 -2.07 -7.13 13.31
C PHE A 97 -2.53 -8.16 14.33
N GLU A 98 -2.09 -8.00 15.58
CA GLU A 98 -2.20 -9.03 16.62
C GLU A 98 -1.69 -10.39 16.11
N ASN A 99 -2.48 -11.45 16.17
CA ASN A 99 -2.08 -12.79 15.72
C ASN A 99 -2.39 -13.08 14.25
N ASP A 100 -3.02 -12.13 13.55
CA ASP A 100 -3.44 -12.29 12.17
C ASP A 100 -2.43 -11.68 11.19
N ILE A 101 -2.31 -12.31 10.03
CA ILE A 101 -1.67 -11.69 8.86
C ILE A 101 -2.74 -11.08 7.97
N ARG A 102 -2.56 -9.81 7.67
CA ARG A 102 -3.43 -9.03 6.79
C ARG A 102 -2.80 -8.91 5.42
N LEU A 103 -3.65 -8.88 4.40
CA LEU A 103 -3.28 -8.71 3.00
C LEU A 103 -4.12 -7.61 2.37
N LYS A 104 -3.47 -6.72 1.63
CA LYS A 104 -4.12 -5.79 0.70
C LYS A 104 -3.42 -5.86 -0.66
N GLN A 105 -4.15 -6.27 -1.69
CA GLN A 105 -3.67 -6.29 -3.08
C GLN A 105 -3.91 -4.94 -3.73
N THR A 106 -3.19 -4.63 -4.81
CA THR A 106 -3.52 -3.50 -5.67
C THR A 106 -4.78 -3.81 -6.50
N PHE A 107 -5.54 -2.78 -6.88
CA PHE A 107 -6.76 -2.91 -7.71
C PHE A 107 -7.88 -3.77 -7.10
N ASN A 108 -7.92 -3.86 -5.77
CA ASN A 108 -9.06 -4.36 -5.03
C ASN A 108 -9.42 -3.40 -3.89
N ASP A 109 -10.62 -3.56 -3.34
CA ASP A 109 -11.19 -2.71 -2.30
C ASP A 109 -11.31 -3.45 -0.96
N THR A 110 -10.57 -4.55 -0.79
CA THR A 110 -10.74 -5.44 0.35
C THR A 110 -9.40 -5.72 1.01
N ILE A 111 -9.36 -5.53 2.32
CA ILE A 111 -8.33 -6.06 3.20
C ILE A 111 -8.75 -7.46 3.61
N TYR A 112 -7.85 -8.43 3.51
CA TYR A 112 -8.10 -9.82 3.85
C TYR A 112 -7.29 -10.25 5.07
N THR A 113 -7.80 -11.23 5.79
CA THR A 113 -7.07 -12.05 6.74
C THR A 113 -6.58 -13.32 6.05
N LEU A 114 -5.30 -13.64 6.22
CA LEU A 114 -4.73 -14.88 5.74
C LEU A 114 -4.95 -16.03 6.73
N SER A 115 -5.12 -17.21 6.17
CA SER A 115 -4.97 -18.49 6.86
C SER A 115 -4.17 -19.43 5.98
N ASP A 116 -3.75 -20.57 6.51
CA ASP A 116 -2.78 -21.48 5.89
C ASP A 116 -3.06 -21.86 4.43
N SER A 117 -4.32 -21.85 3.99
CA SER A 117 -4.70 -22.23 2.62
C SER A 117 -5.73 -21.31 1.96
N LYS A 118 -6.24 -20.30 2.66
CA LYS A 118 -7.30 -19.42 2.13
C LYS A 118 -7.25 -18.03 2.71
N ILE A 119 -7.91 -17.11 2.03
CA ILE A 119 -8.17 -15.75 2.52
C ILE A 119 -9.60 -15.59 3.01
N LYS A 120 -9.83 -14.63 3.92
CA LYS A 120 -11.16 -14.19 4.35
C LYS A 120 -11.22 -12.67 4.34
N PRO A 121 -12.29 -12.04 3.84
CA PRO A 121 -12.45 -10.58 3.96
C PRO A 121 -12.38 -10.15 5.43
N TYR A 122 -11.59 -9.11 5.71
CA TYR A 122 -11.49 -8.44 7.00
C TYR A 122 -12.23 -7.11 6.99
N LEU A 123 -11.97 -6.29 5.97
CA LEU A 123 -12.61 -5.00 5.77
C LEU A 123 -12.77 -4.73 4.27
N ILE A 124 -13.94 -4.23 3.87
CA ILE A 124 -14.24 -3.81 2.51
C ILE A 124 -14.40 -2.29 2.54
N PHE A 125 -13.73 -1.57 1.63
CA PHE A 125 -13.81 -0.11 1.55
C PHE A 125 -15.11 0.40 0.93
N GLU A 126 -15.95 -0.51 0.40
CA GLU A 126 -17.28 -0.24 -0.16
C GLU A 126 -17.27 0.91 -1.19
N LEU A 127 -16.36 0.83 -2.17
CA LEU A 127 -16.11 1.92 -3.12
C LEU A 127 -17.26 2.15 -4.12
N GLY A 128 -18.28 1.29 -4.15
CA GLY A 128 -19.42 1.39 -5.06
C GLY A 128 -18.99 1.47 -6.52
N ASP A 129 -19.55 2.40 -7.28
CA ASP A 129 -19.24 2.58 -8.71
C ASP A 129 -17.78 2.99 -8.98
N TRP A 130 -17.07 3.49 -7.95
CA TRP A 130 -15.67 3.85 -8.02
C TRP A 130 -14.73 2.66 -7.84
N ALA A 131 -15.25 1.47 -7.50
CA ALA A 131 -14.46 0.26 -7.41
C ALA A 131 -13.84 -0.10 -8.77
N TRP A 132 -12.57 -0.49 -8.74
CA TRP A 132 -11.91 -1.09 -9.89
C TRP A 132 -12.29 -2.58 -9.96
N GLN A 133 -12.77 -3.04 -11.12
CA GLN A 133 -12.79 -4.48 -11.38
C GLN A 133 -11.37 -4.92 -11.68
N TYR A 134 -10.91 -6.00 -11.04
CA TYR A 134 -9.51 -6.43 -11.15
C TYR A 134 -9.10 -6.76 -12.58
N GLN A 135 -10.02 -7.30 -13.39
CA GLN A 135 -9.77 -7.61 -14.82
C GLN A 135 -9.47 -6.35 -15.66
N ASP A 136 -10.02 -5.20 -15.27
CA ASP A 136 -9.87 -3.91 -15.98
C ASP A 136 -8.64 -3.14 -15.48
N ARG A 137 -7.80 -3.74 -14.61
CA ARG A 137 -6.66 -3.05 -13.98
C ARG A 137 -5.62 -2.52 -14.96
N LEU A 138 -5.61 -3.04 -16.20
CA LEU A 138 -4.67 -2.62 -17.24
C LEU A 138 -5.21 -1.46 -18.09
N GLU A 139 -6.50 -1.15 -17.97
CA GLU A 139 -7.19 -0.18 -18.82
C GLU A 139 -7.02 1.25 -18.30
N GLU A 140 -6.54 2.14 -19.17
CA GLU A 140 -6.47 3.58 -18.87
C GLU A 140 -7.83 4.27 -19.02
N GLY A 141 -8.68 3.80 -19.94
CA GLY A 141 -9.99 4.37 -20.20
C GLY A 141 -10.94 4.20 -19.01
N GLY A 142 -11.65 5.25 -18.62
CA GLY A 142 -12.64 5.21 -17.54
C GLY A 142 -12.05 5.24 -16.12
N CYS A 143 -10.72 5.24 -15.98
CA CYS A 143 -10.07 5.27 -14.66
C CYS A 143 -10.27 6.60 -13.91
N GLU A 144 -10.69 7.67 -14.58
CA GLU A 144 -11.00 8.98 -13.96
C GLU A 144 -12.13 8.90 -12.94
N LYS A 145 -12.96 7.86 -13.00
CA LYS A 145 -14.03 7.56 -12.03
C LYS A 145 -13.72 6.33 -11.18
N LYS A 146 -12.44 5.98 -11.02
CA LYS A 146 -12.00 4.82 -10.23
C LYS A 146 -11.09 5.25 -9.10
N ILE A 147 -11.21 4.54 -7.97
CA ILE A 147 -10.37 4.70 -6.79
C ILE A 147 -9.37 3.55 -6.76
N MET A 148 -8.10 3.90 -6.63
CA MET A 148 -7.00 2.99 -6.38
C MET A 148 -6.46 3.24 -4.99
N ILE A 149 -6.83 2.39 -4.04
CA ILE A 149 -6.14 2.35 -2.75
C ILE A 149 -4.78 1.72 -3.01
N ASP A 150 -3.69 2.32 -2.58
CA ASP A 150 -2.33 1.85 -2.88
C ASP A 150 -1.45 1.68 -1.64
N TYR A 151 -1.90 2.16 -0.49
CA TYR A 151 -1.18 2.05 0.78
C TYR A 151 -2.17 1.94 1.94
N ALA A 152 -1.90 1.05 2.89
CA ALA A 152 -2.69 0.91 4.10
C ALA A 152 -1.78 0.59 5.29
N LEU A 153 -2.08 1.18 6.43
CA LEU A 153 -1.45 0.91 7.72
C LEU A 153 -2.53 0.74 8.76
N GLU A 154 -2.30 -0.14 9.71
CA GLU A 154 -3.29 -0.51 10.71
C GLU A 154 -2.70 -0.46 12.11
N ASN A 155 -3.44 0.15 13.04
CA ASN A 155 -3.21 0.01 14.46
C ASN A 155 -4.53 -0.36 15.18
N GLU A 156 -4.53 -0.37 16.51
CA GLU A 156 -5.70 -0.75 17.30
C GLU A 156 -6.91 0.18 17.11
N ARG A 157 -6.67 1.47 16.85
CA ARG A 157 -7.71 2.49 16.79
C ARG A 157 -8.24 2.72 15.39
N CYS A 158 -7.36 2.67 14.40
CA CYS A 158 -7.66 3.12 13.05
C CYS A 158 -6.88 2.38 11.96
N ILE A 159 -7.42 2.45 10.74
CA ILE A 159 -6.73 2.12 9.50
C ILE A 159 -6.47 3.42 8.77
N TYR A 160 -5.19 3.74 8.59
CA TYR A 160 -4.75 4.79 7.68
C TYR A 160 -4.64 4.21 6.28
N PHE A 161 -5.13 4.93 5.27
CA PHE A 161 -5.03 4.49 3.89
C PHE A 161 -4.79 5.66 2.94
N HIS A 162 -4.14 5.35 1.83
CA HIS A 162 -3.94 6.27 0.73
C HIS A 162 -4.62 5.74 -0.53
N PHE A 163 -5.17 6.65 -1.31
CA PHE A 163 -5.75 6.32 -2.59
C PHE A 163 -5.63 7.43 -3.61
N HIS A 164 -5.79 7.04 -4.87
CA HIS A 164 -5.81 7.95 -6.00
C HIS A 164 -7.09 7.82 -6.82
N THR A 165 -7.50 8.91 -7.45
CA THR A 165 -8.49 8.91 -8.55
C THR A 165 -7.83 9.25 -9.87
N GLY A 166 -8.33 8.70 -10.99
CA GLY A 166 -7.77 8.96 -12.31
C GLY A 166 -6.30 8.55 -12.41
N PHE A 167 -5.94 7.42 -11.81
CA PHE A 167 -4.55 7.03 -11.54
C PHE A 167 -3.67 7.01 -12.79
N TYR A 168 -4.20 6.56 -13.93
CA TYR A 168 -3.48 6.54 -15.22
C TYR A 168 -3.46 7.89 -15.96
N THR A 169 -4.23 8.87 -15.50
CA THR A 169 -4.38 10.16 -16.18
C THR A 169 -3.34 11.19 -15.71
N LYS A 170 -3.14 12.23 -16.51
CA LYS A 170 -2.34 13.41 -16.12
C LYS A 170 -2.97 14.23 -14.99
N ASN A 171 -4.28 14.09 -14.77
CA ASN A 171 -5.03 14.84 -13.76
C ASN A 171 -5.27 13.99 -12.50
N ARG A 172 -4.42 12.99 -12.23
CA ARG A 172 -4.50 12.15 -11.04
C ARG A 172 -4.58 13.00 -9.78
N GLN A 173 -5.45 12.63 -8.86
CA GLN A 173 -5.54 13.24 -7.54
C GLN A 173 -5.19 12.21 -6.46
N ALA A 174 -4.48 12.66 -5.43
CA ALA A 174 -4.08 11.87 -4.27
C ALA A 174 -4.96 12.24 -3.08
N PHE A 175 -5.24 11.25 -2.22
CA PHE A 175 -6.06 11.41 -1.03
C PHE A 175 -5.59 10.43 0.05
N CYS A 176 -5.57 10.87 1.30
CA CYS A 176 -5.40 9.99 2.45
C CYS A 176 -6.66 9.97 3.31
N GLY A 177 -6.82 8.91 4.08
CA GLY A 177 -7.96 8.72 4.94
C GLY A 177 -7.62 7.97 6.21
N LEU A 178 -8.48 8.18 7.21
CA LEU A 178 -8.48 7.45 8.48
C LEU A 178 -9.87 6.82 8.64
N TYR A 179 -9.89 5.51 8.76
CA TYR A 179 -11.05 4.76 9.23
C TYR A 179 -10.89 4.47 10.72
N TYR A 180 -11.78 5.01 11.55
CA TYR A 180 -11.82 4.76 12.99
C TYR A 180 -12.64 3.49 13.26
N LYS A 181 -12.01 2.50 13.89
CA LYS A 181 -12.60 1.17 14.08
C LYS A 181 -13.74 1.16 15.10
N ALA A 182 -13.67 2.03 16.11
CA ALA A 182 -14.60 2.04 17.25
C ALA A 182 -16.01 2.53 16.87
N ASP A 183 -16.10 3.52 15.99
CA ASP A 183 -17.36 4.17 15.59
C ASP A 183 -17.64 4.04 14.08
N HIS A 184 -16.82 3.27 13.35
CA HIS A 184 -16.93 3.04 11.92
C HIS A 184 -16.91 4.32 11.07
N ARG A 185 -16.23 5.37 11.55
CA ARG A 185 -16.17 6.66 10.87
C ARG A 185 -14.98 6.75 9.94
N VAL A 186 -15.19 7.28 8.74
CA VAL A 186 -14.13 7.62 7.78
C VAL A 186 -13.94 9.14 7.73
N VAL A 187 -12.68 9.58 7.79
CA VAL A 187 -12.27 10.97 7.53
C VAL A 187 -11.30 10.97 6.35
N LEU A 188 -11.53 11.85 5.38
CA LEU A 188 -10.73 11.96 4.16
C LEU A 188 -10.09 13.34 4.05
N MET A 189 -8.87 13.38 3.51
CA MET A 189 -8.14 14.60 3.22
C MET A 189 -7.70 14.61 1.76
N CYS A 190 -7.74 15.79 1.15
CA CYS A 190 -7.15 16.01 -0.17
C CYS A 190 -5.62 16.01 -0.03
N GLY A 191 -4.94 15.28 -0.91
CA GLY A 191 -3.52 15.02 -0.84
C GLY A 191 -3.16 13.89 0.13
N ASP A 192 -1.86 13.73 0.32
CA ASP A 192 -1.22 12.61 1.01
C ASP A 192 -0.79 12.94 2.45
N ARG A 193 -1.23 14.08 2.98
CA ARG A 193 -0.83 14.57 4.31
C ARG A 193 -2.02 14.66 5.26
N LEU A 194 -1.82 14.17 6.48
CA LEU A 194 -2.65 14.49 7.63
C LEU A 194 -2.34 15.91 8.10
N LEU A 195 -3.33 16.63 8.61
CA LEU A 195 -3.10 17.89 9.30
C LEU A 195 -3.18 17.65 10.81
N ASP A 196 -2.05 17.80 11.50
CA ASP A 196 -2.06 17.98 12.95
C ASP A 196 -2.58 19.38 13.25
N THR A 197 -3.83 19.45 13.68
CA THR A 197 -4.50 20.72 14.00
C THR A 197 -3.98 21.38 15.28
N VAL A 198 -3.37 20.61 16.18
CA VAL A 198 -2.81 21.12 17.45
C VAL A 198 -1.53 21.89 17.18
N ASN A 199 -0.62 21.31 16.38
CA ASN A 199 0.66 21.97 16.04
C ASN A 199 0.64 22.68 14.69
N ARG A 200 -0.50 22.65 13.97
CA ARG A 200 -0.65 23.19 12.60
C ARG A 200 0.43 22.66 11.65
N GLN A 201 0.78 21.39 11.82
CA GLN A 201 1.83 20.74 11.05
C GLN A 201 1.19 19.75 10.09
N SER A 202 1.61 19.81 8.83
CA SER A 202 1.23 18.82 7.84
C SER A 202 2.18 17.63 7.94
N LEU A 203 1.62 16.42 8.02
CA LEU A 203 2.34 15.19 8.34
C LEU A 203 2.06 14.14 7.28
N ARG A 204 3.12 13.46 6.83
CA ARG A 204 2.97 12.29 5.96
C ARG A 204 3.27 11.02 6.75
N VAL A 205 2.26 10.18 6.95
CA VAL A 205 2.43 8.88 7.62
C VAL A 205 3.24 7.95 6.72
N ARG A 206 4.26 7.32 7.29
CA ARG A 206 5.25 6.46 6.61
C ARG A 206 5.28 5.03 7.13
N GLY A 207 4.68 4.77 8.29
CA GLY A 207 4.71 3.45 8.88
C GLY A 207 3.93 3.38 10.18
N VAL A 208 3.96 2.21 10.77
CA VAL A 208 3.41 1.91 12.09
C VAL A 208 4.50 1.22 12.90
N SER A 209 4.70 1.63 14.15
CA SER A 209 5.63 0.98 15.07
C SER A 209 5.03 -0.31 15.63
N SER A 210 5.88 -1.11 16.31
CA SER A 210 5.46 -2.37 16.92
C SER A 210 4.41 -2.22 18.04
N ASP A 211 4.33 -1.04 18.65
CA ASP A 211 3.33 -0.67 19.66
C ASP A 211 2.09 0.03 19.04
N GLY A 212 1.99 0.11 17.71
CA GLY A 212 0.81 0.61 17.02
C GLY A 212 0.77 2.12 16.78
N CYS A 213 1.83 2.86 17.08
CA CYS A 213 1.87 4.29 16.78
C CYS A 213 2.15 4.51 15.29
N PHE A 214 1.45 5.44 14.66
CA PHE A 214 1.81 5.87 13.32
C PHE A 214 3.07 6.73 13.37
N ILE A 215 3.94 6.56 12.38
CA ILE A 215 5.19 7.29 12.27
C ILE A 215 5.10 8.21 11.07
N ALA A 216 5.45 9.48 11.25
CA ALA A 216 5.73 10.41 10.18
C ALA A 216 7.18 10.88 10.25
N LEU A 217 7.75 11.25 9.10
CA LEU A 217 9.07 11.87 8.99
C LEU A 217 8.88 13.25 8.42
N LEU A 218 9.47 14.25 9.09
CA LEU A 218 9.47 15.64 8.64
C LEU A 218 10.90 16.10 8.39
N GLN A 219 11.16 16.55 7.17
CA GLN A 219 12.39 17.26 6.87
C GLN A 219 12.35 18.65 7.53
N PRO A 220 13.49 19.24 7.93
CA PRO A 220 13.52 20.55 8.57
C PRO A 220 12.88 21.69 7.74
N ASP A 221 12.88 21.58 6.42
CA ASP A 221 12.23 22.53 5.50
C ASP A 221 10.70 22.34 5.40
N GLU A 222 10.18 21.20 5.85
CA GLU A 222 8.73 20.92 5.92
C GLU A 222 8.09 21.38 7.25
N LEU A 223 8.89 21.79 8.23
CA LEU A 223 8.40 22.24 9.53
C LEU A 223 7.73 23.60 9.42
N CYS A 224 6.52 23.72 9.97
CA CYS A 224 5.93 25.03 10.18
C CYS A 224 6.73 25.83 11.21
N ASP A 225 6.65 27.16 11.16
CA ASP A 225 7.43 28.05 12.02
C ASP A 225 7.28 27.74 13.52
N GLU A 226 6.08 27.33 13.94
CA GLU A 226 5.79 27.00 15.33
C GLU A 226 6.55 25.75 15.79
N VAL A 227 6.54 24.68 15.00
CA VAL A 227 7.25 23.44 15.31
C VAL A 227 8.76 23.63 15.18
N LYS A 228 9.22 24.38 14.17
CA LYS A 228 10.63 24.72 13.98
C LYS A 228 11.18 25.47 15.20
N LYS A 229 10.42 26.43 15.74
CA LYS A 229 10.78 27.14 16.97
C LYS A 229 10.76 26.25 18.22
N LYS A 230 9.77 25.37 18.38
CA LYS A 230 9.67 24.46 19.52
C LYS A 230 10.82 23.45 19.56
N THR A 231 11.24 22.96 18.40
CA THR A 231 12.28 21.92 18.27
C THR A 231 13.69 22.50 18.17
N GLY A 232 13.84 23.78 17.81
CA GLY A 232 15.13 24.40 17.55
C GLY A 232 15.81 23.88 16.28
N SER A 233 15.04 23.25 15.39
CA SER A 233 15.52 22.61 14.16
C SER A 233 16.04 23.63 13.14
N LYS A 234 17.19 23.32 12.56
CA LYS A 234 17.88 24.06 11.49
C LYS A 234 17.80 23.29 10.18
N GLU A 235 17.99 23.99 9.07
CA GLU A 235 17.83 23.41 7.72
C GLU A 235 18.75 22.21 7.44
N GLU A 236 19.93 22.19 8.05
CA GLU A 236 20.93 21.12 7.89
C GLU A 236 20.73 19.96 8.88
N ASP A 237 19.73 20.03 9.77
CA ASP A 237 19.50 19.00 10.77
C ASP A 237 18.89 17.74 10.13
N ASN A 238 19.00 16.62 10.84
CA ASN A 238 18.35 15.38 10.41
C ASN A 238 16.81 15.51 10.46
N PRO A 239 16.08 14.67 9.70
CA PRO A 239 14.62 14.62 9.76
C PRO A 239 14.12 14.34 11.17
N ILE A 240 13.01 14.97 11.54
CA ILE A 240 12.31 14.74 12.80
C ILE A 240 11.36 13.55 12.64
N VAL A 241 11.49 12.59 13.55
CA VAL A 241 10.52 11.48 13.68
C VAL A 241 9.35 11.95 14.52
N VAL A 242 8.15 11.91 13.96
CA VAL A 242 6.89 12.22 14.64
C VAL A 242 6.16 10.92 14.93
N ILE A 243 5.77 10.73 16.18
CA ILE A 243 4.99 9.59 16.65
C ILE A 243 3.55 10.08 16.89
N LEU A 244 2.59 9.38 16.29
CA LEU A 244 1.16 9.68 16.30
C LEU A 244 0.40 8.53 16.96
N GLU A 245 -0.30 8.83 18.05
CA GLU A 245 -1.10 7.88 18.85
C GLU A 245 -2.59 7.92 18.53
#